data_AF-A0A0F2RJE1-F1
#
_entry.id   AF-A0A0F2RJE1-F1
#
_cell.length_a   1.000
_cell.length_b   1.000
_cell.length_c   1.000
_cell.angle_alpha   90.00
_cell.angle_beta   90.00
_cell.angle_gamma   90.00
#
_symmetry.space_group_name_H-M   'P 1'
#
loop_
_entity.id
_entity.type
_entity.pdbx_description
1 polymer ?
#
loop_
_entity_poly.entity_id
_entity_poly.type
_entity_poly.pdbx_seq_one_letter_code
_entity_poly.pdbx_strand_id
1 'polypeptide(L)'
;MAFDLSEAVALRAEGMSMTGIGSKLGCTKQAVQKRLSGFRKDAERMADGGVPVSDIAQSLAVDAEAVEAALDGRLSAPASKARRVSLSGWQDAAVAFARKRIPEGGPETDAEAAAIVEEIAEKHGKTERWVRAVLREAGISLSRRTTEEERAHIVSLVRAKMTYRQVAEATGWSVSMVEKAAQAAGVACGRQGRRPA
;
A
#
# COMPACT_ATOMS: atom_id res chain seq x y z
N MET A 1 -22.25 23.23 -9.19
CA MET A 1 -22.46 22.49 -10.45
C MET A 1 -22.27 21.01 -10.17
N ALA A 2 -23.29 20.19 -10.42
CA ALA A 2 -23.17 18.74 -10.35
C ALA A 2 -22.71 18.26 -11.73
N PHE A 3 -21.58 17.57 -11.78
CA PHE A 3 -21.14 16.88 -13.00
C PHE A 3 -21.86 15.53 -13.11
N ASP A 4 -21.89 14.97 -14.32
CA ASP A 4 -22.48 13.66 -14.59
C ASP A 4 -21.66 12.56 -13.89
N LEU A 5 -22.31 11.84 -12.97
CA LEU A 5 -21.69 10.77 -12.21
C LEU A 5 -21.37 9.57 -13.11
N SER A 6 -22.23 9.25 -14.08
CA SER A 6 -22.03 8.14 -15.02
C SER A 6 -20.80 8.38 -15.88
N GLU A 7 -20.66 9.60 -16.41
CA GLU A 7 -19.46 10.00 -17.16
C GLU A 7 -18.20 9.94 -16.29
N ALA A 8 -18.27 10.44 -15.05
CA ALA A 8 -17.13 10.37 -14.12
C ALA A 8 -16.73 8.93 -13.76
N VAL A 9 -17.70 8.02 -13.63
CA VAL A 9 -17.46 6.60 -13.36
C VAL A 9 -16.83 5.92 -14.57
N ALA A 10 -17.34 6.17 -15.79
CA ALA A 10 -16.77 5.64 -17.03
C ALA A 10 -15.32 6.07 -17.22
N LEU A 11 -15.04 7.38 -17.13
CA LEU A 11 -13.66 7.91 -17.22
C LEU A 11 -12.76 7.32 -16.13
N ARG A 12 -13.32 7.05 -14.95
CA ARG A 12 -12.56 6.42 -13.87
C ARG A 12 -12.26 4.96 -14.15
N ALA A 13 -13.22 4.20 -14.69
CA ALA A 13 -13.05 2.81 -15.10
C ALA A 13 -12.03 2.66 -16.23
N GLU A 14 -11.95 3.64 -17.14
CA GLU A 14 -10.90 3.75 -18.17
C GLU A 14 -9.51 4.07 -17.60
N GLY A 15 -9.41 4.35 -16.30
CA GLY A 15 -8.15 4.60 -15.60
C GLY A 15 -7.73 6.07 -15.53
N MET A 16 -8.60 7.01 -15.92
CA MET A 16 -8.30 8.43 -15.82
C MET A 16 -8.07 8.86 -14.36
N SER A 17 -7.11 9.77 -14.16
CA SER A 17 -6.84 10.33 -12.84
C SER A 17 -7.96 11.25 -12.37
N MET A 18 -8.18 11.38 -11.06
CA MET A 18 -9.19 12.29 -10.50
C MET A 18 -8.98 13.75 -10.94
N THR A 19 -7.73 14.16 -11.14
CA THR A 19 -7.39 15.49 -11.66
C THR A 19 -7.82 15.61 -13.13
N GLY A 20 -7.54 14.61 -13.96
CA GLY A 20 -7.95 14.59 -15.37
C GLY A 20 -9.46 14.59 -15.55
N ILE A 21 -10.18 13.80 -14.74
CA ILE A 21 -11.64 13.79 -14.71
C ILE A 21 -12.16 15.17 -14.30
N GLY A 22 -11.58 15.78 -13.26
CA GLY A 22 -11.93 17.13 -12.82
C GLY A 22 -11.76 18.16 -13.94
N SER A 23 -10.62 18.14 -14.63
CA SER A 23 -10.36 19.03 -15.78
C SER A 23 -11.36 18.82 -16.92
N LYS A 24 -11.70 17.57 -17.25
CA LYS A 24 -12.65 17.25 -18.33
C LYS A 24 -14.09 17.64 -17.99
N LEU A 25 -14.49 17.44 -16.75
CA LEU A 25 -15.85 17.73 -16.25
C LEU A 25 -16.01 19.14 -15.66
N GLY A 26 -14.99 20.01 -15.80
CA GLY A 26 -15.04 21.38 -15.31
C GLY A 26 -15.21 21.50 -13.80
N CYS A 27 -14.66 20.58 -13.02
CA CYS A 27 -14.79 20.56 -11.56
C CYS A 27 -13.47 20.25 -10.83
N THR A 28 -13.46 20.42 -9.52
CA THR A 28 -12.25 20.18 -8.72
C THR A 28 -12.04 18.68 -8.51
N LYS A 29 -10.77 18.27 -8.41
CA LYS A 29 -10.38 16.89 -8.03
C LYS A 29 -11.11 16.42 -6.76
N GLN A 30 -11.26 17.30 -5.77
CA GLN A 30 -11.92 17.00 -4.50
C GLN A 30 -13.42 16.72 -4.70
N ALA A 31 -14.08 17.45 -5.60
CA ALA A 31 -15.47 17.21 -5.95
C ALA A 31 -15.65 15.83 -6.61
N VAL A 32 -14.77 15.48 -7.57
CA VAL A 32 -14.73 14.15 -8.21
C VAL A 32 -14.56 13.05 -7.17
N GLN A 33 -13.54 13.18 -6.32
CA GLN A 33 -13.22 12.21 -5.28
C GLN A 33 -14.37 12.01 -4.29
N LYS A 34 -14.99 13.10 -3.83
CA LYS A 34 -16.11 13.05 -2.88
C LYS A 34 -17.32 12.34 -3.50
N ARG A 35 -17.66 12.65 -4.76
CA ARG A 35 -18.82 12.10 -5.46
C ARG A 35 -18.66 10.60 -5.73
N LEU A 36 -17.51 10.18 -6.28
CA LEU A 36 -17.22 8.76 -6.55
C LEU A 36 -17.12 7.93 -5.27
N SER A 37 -16.55 8.51 -4.20
CA SER A 37 -16.50 7.85 -2.89
C SER A 37 -17.90 7.69 -2.27
N GLY A 38 -18.76 8.70 -2.40
CA GLY A 38 -20.17 8.61 -1.97
C GLY A 38 -20.92 7.53 -2.74
N PHE A 39 -20.86 7.59 -4.07
CA PHE A 39 -21.47 6.60 -4.96
C PHE A 39 -21.09 5.16 -4.59
N ARG A 40 -19.79 4.90 -4.41
CA ARG A 40 -19.31 3.57 -3.99
C ARG A 40 -19.93 3.13 -2.67
N LYS A 41 -19.92 3.99 -1.65
CA LYS A 41 -20.45 3.65 -0.33
C LYS A 41 -21.95 3.37 -0.37
N ASP A 42 -22.69 4.09 -1.20
CA ASP A 42 -24.12 3.89 -1.34
C ASP A 42 -24.41 2.58 -2.11
N ALA A 43 -23.64 2.28 -3.17
CA ALA A 43 -23.71 1.00 -3.87
C ALA A 43 -23.36 -0.18 -2.94
N GLU A 44 -22.27 -0.09 -2.17
CA GLU A 44 -21.87 -1.11 -1.18
C GLU A 44 -22.97 -1.33 -0.13
N ARG A 45 -23.52 -0.25 0.43
CA ARG A 45 -24.60 -0.35 1.42
C ARG A 45 -25.85 -1.04 0.86
N MET A 46 -26.21 -0.77 -0.39
CA MET A 46 -27.38 -1.40 -1.01
C MET A 46 -27.10 -2.87 -1.35
N ALA A 47 -25.91 -3.19 -1.85
CA ALA A 47 -25.50 -4.57 -2.11
C ALA A 47 -25.44 -5.42 -0.83
N ASP A 48 -24.91 -4.86 0.26
CA ASP A 48 -24.92 -5.50 1.59
C ASP A 48 -26.34 -5.73 2.12
N GLY A 49 -27.30 -4.90 1.69
CA GLY A 49 -28.73 -5.05 1.94
C GLY A 49 -29.44 -6.07 1.05
N GLY A 50 -28.72 -6.75 0.16
CA GLY A 50 -29.26 -7.74 -0.77
C GLY A 50 -29.98 -7.16 -1.99
N VAL A 51 -29.81 -5.86 -2.27
CA VAL A 51 -30.40 -5.23 -3.46
C VAL A 51 -29.63 -5.68 -4.71
N PRO A 52 -30.31 -6.14 -5.78
CA PRO A 52 -29.64 -6.56 -7.00
C PRO A 52 -29.05 -5.36 -7.76
N VAL A 53 -27.98 -5.59 -8.50
CA VAL A 53 -27.21 -4.57 -9.24
C VAL A 53 -28.08 -3.70 -10.15
N SER A 54 -29.09 -4.29 -10.82
CA SER A 54 -30.04 -3.56 -11.67
C SER A 54 -30.81 -2.48 -10.91
N ASP A 55 -31.24 -2.79 -9.69
CA ASP A 55 -32.08 -1.91 -8.87
C ASP A 55 -31.24 -0.85 -8.19
N ILE A 56 -29.98 -1.19 -7.84
CA ILE A 56 -28.98 -0.22 -7.41
C ILE A 56 -28.70 0.79 -8.53
N ALA A 57 -28.50 0.32 -9.76
CA ALA A 57 -28.22 1.15 -10.93
C ALA A 57 -29.37 2.14 -11.19
N GLN A 58 -30.60 1.65 -11.16
CA GLN A 58 -31.80 2.48 -11.28
C GLN A 58 -31.93 3.50 -10.14
N SER A 59 -31.64 3.09 -8.89
CA SER A 59 -31.73 3.97 -7.72
C SER A 59 -30.66 5.06 -7.68
N LEU A 60 -29.46 4.76 -8.19
CA LEU A 60 -28.34 5.68 -8.25
C LEU A 60 -28.27 6.46 -9.57
N ALA A 61 -29.22 6.22 -10.48
CA ALA A 61 -29.29 6.83 -11.81
C ALA A 61 -27.98 6.69 -12.60
N VAL A 62 -27.42 5.47 -12.58
CA VAL A 62 -26.20 5.09 -13.31
C VAL A 62 -26.42 3.77 -14.04
N ASP A 63 -25.52 3.40 -14.92
CA ASP A 63 -25.57 2.10 -15.60
C ASP A 63 -25.19 0.95 -14.66
N ALA A 64 -25.70 -0.26 -14.95
CA ALA A 64 -25.37 -1.47 -14.17
C ALA A 64 -23.85 -1.73 -14.13
N GLU A 65 -23.15 -1.49 -15.24
CA GLU A 65 -21.69 -1.62 -15.33
C GLU A 65 -20.97 -0.66 -14.37
N ALA A 66 -21.50 0.54 -14.15
CA ALA A 66 -20.95 1.51 -13.21
C ALA A 66 -21.08 1.03 -11.75
N VAL A 67 -22.19 0.37 -11.42
CA VAL A 67 -22.41 -0.26 -10.12
C VAL A 67 -21.46 -1.44 -9.92
N GLU A 68 -21.33 -2.32 -10.91
CA GLU A 68 -20.36 -3.43 -10.88
C GLU A 68 -18.94 -2.91 -10.69
N ALA A 69 -18.54 -1.87 -11.43
CA ALA A 69 -17.24 -1.23 -11.26
C ALA A 69 -17.02 -0.67 -9.84
N ALA A 70 -18.08 -0.18 -9.20
CA ALA A 70 -18.01 0.29 -7.81
C ALA A 70 -17.79 -0.86 -6.83
N LEU A 71 -18.59 -1.93 -6.96
CA LEU A 71 -18.56 -3.10 -6.09
C LEU A 71 -17.29 -3.94 -6.26
N ASP A 72 -16.77 -4.06 -7.49
CA ASP A 72 -15.48 -4.69 -7.82
C ASP A 72 -14.27 -3.87 -7.32
N GLY A 73 -14.51 -2.66 -6.81
CA GLY A 73 -13.46 -1.75 -6.38
C GLY A 73 -12.66 -1.12 -7.52
N ARG A 74 -13.11 -1.24 -8.78
CA ARG A 74 -12.50 -0.59 -9.96
C ARG A 74 -12.48 0.94 -9.85
N LEU A 75 -13.40 1.53 -9.07
CA LEU A 75 -13.45 2.97 -8.81
C LEU A 75 -12.52 3.44 -7.67
N SER A 76 -12.17 2.51 -6.78
CA SER A 76 -11.43 2.76 -5.54
C SER A 76 -9.93 2.83 -5.74
N ALA A 77 -9.45 2.11 -6.73
CA ALA A 77 -8.06 2.14 -7.13
C ALA A 77 -7.92 3.10 -8.32
N PRO A 78 -6.82 3.86 -8.46
CA PRO A 78 -6.31 4.10 -9.81
C PRO A 78 -6.19 2.73 -10.50
N ALA A 79 -6.32 2.61 -11.81
CA ALA A 79 -6.25 1.34 -12.55
C ALA A 79 -4.95 0.55 -12.30
N SER A 80 -4.85 -0.10 -11.14
CA SER A 80 -3.53 -0.34 -10.56
C SER A 80 -3.56 -1.11 -9.23
N LYS A 81 -3.88 -2.38 -9.34
CA LYS A 81 -2.94 -3.41 -8.85
C LYS A 81 -2.36 -4.23 -10.01
N ALA A 82 -3.06 -4.30 -11.15
CA ALA A 82 -2.58 -4.95 -12.37
C ALA A 82 -1.97 -3.98 -13.42
N ARG A 83 -2.23 -2.66 -13.32
CA ARG A 83 -1.77 -1.63 -14.28
C ARG A 83 -1.07 -0.42 -13.63
N ARG A 84 -0.56 -0.51 -12.37
CA ARG A 84 0.12 0.63 -11.73
C ARG A 84 1.46 0.85 -12.41
N VAL A 85 1.52 1.99 -13.10
CA VAL A 85 2.71 2.66 -13.60
C VAL A 85 3.36 1.89 -14.75
N SER A 86 3.18 2.37 -15.98
CA SER A 86 4.37 2.46 -16.83
C SER A 86 5.32 3.34 -16.03
N LEU A 87 6.16 2.71 -15.21
CA LEU A 87 7.20 3.39 -14.49
C LEU A 87 7.85 4.29 -15.55
N SER A 88 7.86 5.60 -15.30
CA SER A 88 8.59 6.49 -16.21
C SER A 88 9.99 5.90 -16.38
N GLY A 89 10.64 6.03 -17.53
CA GLY A 89 11.83 5.21 -17.83
C GLY A 89 12.92 5.24 -16.73
N TRP A 90 12.99 6.31 -15.93
CA TRP A 90 13.87 6.38 -14.75
C TRP A 90 13.40 5.53 -13.56
N GLN A 91 12.09 5.40 -13.31
CA GLN A 91 11.53 4.53 -12.28
C GLN A 91 11.74 3.05 -12.62
N ASP A 92 11.59 2.67 -13.89
CA ASP A 92 11.87 1.31 -14.37
C ASP A 92 13.37 0.99 -14.18
N ALA A 93 14.23 1.93 -14.58
CA ALA A 93 15.66 1.83 -14.37
C ALA A 93 16.03 1.74 -12.89
N ALA A 94 15.39 2.54 -12.02
CA ALA A 94 15.61 2.51 -10.58
C ALA A 94 15.21 1.17 -9.95
N VAL A 95 14.05 0.62 -10.32
CA VAL A 95 13.57 -0.67 -9.82
C VAL A 95 14.45 -1.82 -10.33
N ALA A 96 14.82 -1.80 -11.62
CA ALA A 96 15.73 -2.80 -12.18
C ALA A 96 17.12 -2.74 -11.54
N PHE A 97 17.63 -1.54 -11.24
CA PHE A 97 18.88 -1.34 -10.54
C PHE A 97 18.82 -1.90 -9.12
N ALA A 98 17.79 -1.53 -8.37
CA ALA A 98 17.61 -2.01 -7.00
C ALA A 98 17.44 -3.53 -6.93
N ARG A 99 16.66 -4.15 -7.83
CA ARG A 99 16.47 -5.63 -7.87
C ARG A 99 17.75 -6.40 -8.19
N LYS A 100 18.70 -5.80 -8.92
CA LYS A 100 20.00 -6.43 -9.20
C LYS A 100 20.94 -6.41 -8.01
N ARG A 101 20.76 -5.47 -7.08
CA ARG A 101 21.67 -5.26 -5.93
C ARG A 101 21.07 -5.67 -4.59
N ILE A 102 19.74 -5.61 -4.46
CA ILE A 102 19.04 -5.99 -3.25
C ILE A 102 18.49 -7.41 -3.44
N PRO A 103 19.00 -8.40 -2.69
CA PRO A 103 18.51 -9.77 -2.79
C PRO A 103 17.06 -9.87 -2.27
N GLU A 104 16.39 -10.97 -2.61
CA GLU A 104 15.05 -11.23 -2.10
C GLU A 104 15.05 -11.25 -0.56
N GLY A 105 14.23 -10.40 0.05
CA GLY A 105 14.17 -10.23 1.50
C GLY A 105 14.86 -8.97 2.05
N GLY A 106 15.57 -8.21 1.21
CA GLY A 106 16.18 -6.93 1.57
C GLY A 106 17.72 -6.95 1.59
N PRO A 107 18.36 -5.79 1.75
CA PRO A 107 19.82 -5.65 1.77
C PRO A 107 20.45 -6.33 2.98
N GLU A 108 21.76 -6.57 2.94
CA GLU A 108 22.49 -7.15 4.09
C GLU A 108 22.64 -6.13 5.22
N THR A 109 22.80 -4.85 4.86
CA THR A 109 22.92 -3.75 5.81
C THR A 109 22.06 -2.55 5.41
N ASP A 110 21.68 -1.74 6.40
CA ASP A 110 20.96 -0.50 6.13
C ASP A 110 21.87 0.53 5.40
N ALA A 111 23.20 0.43 5.57
CA ALA A 111 24.17 1.25 4.86
C ALA A 111 24.23 0.91 3.36
N GLU A 112 24.18 -0.38 3.01
CA GLU A 112 24.06 -0.84 1.63
C GLU A 112 22.75 -0.35 0.99
N ALA A 113 21.64 -0.42 1.72
CA ALA A 113 20.36 0.13 1.29
C ALA A 113 20.44 1.63 0.97
N ALA A 114 21.11 2.39 1.85
CA ALA A 114 21.29 3.83 1.70
C ALA A 114 22.17 4.16 0.48
N ALA A 115 23.29 3.45 0.31
CA ALA A 115 24.19 3.63 -0.84
C ALA A 115 23.48 3.34 -2.18
N ILE A 116 22.66 2.29 -2.25
CA ILE A 116 21.86 1.98 -3.45
C ILE A 116 20.84 3.10 -3.74
N VAL A 117 20.19 3.64 -2.72
CA VAL A 117 19.23 4.74 -2.86
C VAL A 117 19.92 6.02 -3.32
N GLU A 118 21.09 6.33 -2.75
CA GLU A 118 21.92 7.48 -3.11
C GLU A 118 22.39 7.39 -4.57
N GLU A 119 22.92 6.25 -4.99
CA GLU A 119 23.39 6.05 -6.37
C GLU A 119 22.25 6.20 -7.40
N ILE A 120 21.05 5.70 -7.09
CA ILE A 120 19.87 5.90 -7.94
C ILE A 120 19.47 7.40 -7.95
N ALA A 121 19.55 8.08 -6.81
CA ALA A 121 19.19 9.49 -6.69
C ALA A 121 20.12 10.36 -7.54
N GLU A 122 21.43 10.13 -7.47
CA GLU A 122 22.44 10.82 -8.28
C GLU A 122 22.27 10.54 -9.78
N LYS A 123 22.15 9.27 -10.15
CA LYS A 123 22.05 8.84 -11.57
C LYS A 123 20.84 9.43 -12.28
N HIS A 124 19.75 9.70 -11.56
CA HIS A 124 18.50 10.19 -12.13
C HIS A 124 18.16 11.63 -11.74
N GLY A 125 19.04 12.34 -11.02
CA GLY A 125 18.81 13.70 -10.54
C GLY A 125 17.55 13.80 -9.67
N LYS A 126 17.28 12.79 -8.84
CA LYS A 126 16.13 12.72 -7.94
C LYS A 126 16.56 12.85 -6.50
N THR A 127 15.61 13.15 -5.62
CA THR A 127 15.85 13.09 -4.18
C THR A 127 15.77 11.65 -3.69
N GLU A 128 16.57 11.29 -2.69
CA GLU A 128 16.47 9.97 -2.03
C GLU A 128 15.05 9.65 -1.56
N ARG A 129 14.30 10.68 -1.11
CA ARG A 129 12.90 10.54 -0.70
C ARG A 129 12.03 9.99 -1.83
N TRP A 130 12.21 10.50 -3.05
CA TRP A 130 11.48 10.03 -4.23
C TRP A 130 11.89 8.62 -4.61
N VAL A 131 13.19 8.32 -4.58
CA VAL A 131 13.71 6.97 -4.85
C VAL A 131 13.13 5.97 -3.86
N ARG A 132 13.18 6.26 -2.54
CA ARG A 132 12.61 5.41 -1.50
C ARG A 132 11.11 5.17 -1.70
N ALA A 133 10.35 6.17 -2.15
CA ALA A 133 8.93 6.01 -2.45
C ALA A 133 8.70 5.04 -3.61
N VAL A 134 9.44 5.19 -4.71
CA VAL A 134 9.34 4.32 -5.89
C VAL A 134 9.73 2.88 -5.56
N LEU A 135 10.82 2.67 -4.83
CA LEU A 135 11.26 1.33 -4.45
C LEU A 135 10.25 0.64 -3.52
N ARG A 136 9.65 1.39 -2.58
CA ARG A 136 8.58 0.87 -1.71
C ARG A 136 7.32 0.53 -2.49
N GLU A 137 6.92 1.36 -3.46
CA GLU A 137 5.78 1.08 -4.34
C GLU A 137 6.02 -0.16 -5.19
N ALA A 138 7.27 -0.44 -5.57
CA ALA A 138 7.69 -1.64 -6.29
C ALA A 138 7.87 -2.88 -5.37
N GLY A 139 7.59 -2.77 -4.07
CA GLY A 139 7.70 -3.86 -3.10
C GLY A 139 9.13 -4.22 -2.68
N ILE A 140 10.11 -3.36 -2.93
CA ILE A 140 11.50 -3.59 -2.56
C ILE A 140 11.73 -3.18 -1.11
N SER A 141 12.17 -4.13 -0.27
CA SER A 141 12.56 -3.85 1.11
C SER A 141 13.89 -3.11 1.13
N LEU A 142 13.91 -1.96 1.80
CA LEU A 142 15.13 -1.17 2.04
C LEU A 142 15.64 -1.32 3.49
N SER A 143 15.05 -2.24 4.25
CA SER A 143 15.48 -2.57 5.60
C SER A 143 16.31 -3.85 5.54
N ARG A 144 17.37 -3.91 6.35
CA ARG A 144 18.21 -5.10 6.41
C ARG A 144 17.39 -6.38 6.58
N ARG A 145 17.76 -7.41 5.83
CA ARG A 145 17.13 -8.73 5.95
C ARG A 145 17.48 -9.33 7.31
N THR A 146 16.48 -9.77 8.06
CA THR A 146 16.70 -10.60 9.26
C THR A 146 17.14 -11.99 8.82
N THR A 147 18.33 -12.42 9.22
CA THR A 147 18.82 -13.78 8.95
C THR A 147 18.01 -14.82 9.72
N GLU A 148 18.07 -16.08 9.30
CA GLU A 148 17.36 -17.17 9.99
C GLU A 148 17.91 -17.36 11.42
N GLU A 149 19.22 -17.17 11.61
CA GLU A 149 19.88 -17.23 12.92
C GLU A 149 19.42 -16.10 13.84
N GLU A 150 19.31 -14.87 13.31
CA GLU A 150 18.78 -13.72 14.06
C GLU A 150 17.30 -13.92 14.41
N ARG A 151 16.50 -14.49 13.51
CA ARG A 151 15.11 -14.86 13.81
C ARG A 151 15.04 -15.91 14.91
N ALA A 152 15.84 -16.98 14.81
CA ALA A 152 15.89 -18.03 15.81
C ALA A 152 16.30 -17.49 17.19
N HIS A 153 17.27 -16.56 17.21
CA HIS A 153 17.70 -15.89 18.43
C HIS A 153 16.59 -14.99 19.01
N ILE A 154 15.92 -14.18 18.19
CA ILE A 154 14.77 -13.38 18.65
C ILE A 154 13.67 -14.28 19.23
N VAL A 155 13.35 -15.38 18.55
CA VAL A 155 12.31 -16.32 18.98
C VAL A 155 12.71 -17.03 20.28
N SER A 156 13.98 -17.39 20.47
CA SER A 156 14.45 -18.02 21.70
C SER A 156 14.32 -17.08 22.91
N LEU A 157 14.64 -15.80 22.74
CA LEU A 157 14.48 -14.78 23.78
C LEU A 157 13.01 -14.52 24.12
N VAL A 158 12.13 -14.49 23.10
CA VAL A 158 10.68 -14.38 23.31
C VAL A 158 10.14 -15.61 24.06
N ARG A 159 10.58 -16.82 23.71
CA ARG A 159 10.23 -18.07 24.42
C ARG A 159 10.75 -18.10 25.86
N ALA A 160 11.88 -17.46 26.12
CA ALA A 160 12.41 -17.22 27.47
C ALA A 160 11.60 -16.18 28.27
N LYS A 161 10.42 -15.76 27.78
CA LYS A 161 9.49 -14.80 28.40
C LYS A 161 10.03 -13.37 28.52
N MET A 162 11.05 -13.01 27.74
CA MET A 162 11.46 -11.61 27.63
C MET A 162 10.36 -10.81 26.90
N THR A 163 10.18 -9.55 27.26
CA THR A 163 9.27 -8.64 26.55
C THR A 163 9.90 -8.20 25.21
N TYR A 164 9.08 -7.82 24.22
CA TYR A 164 9.61 -7.32 22.94
C TYR A 164 10.59 -6.16 23.09
N ARG A 165 10.43 -5.32 24.12
CA ARG A 165 11.36 -4.24 24.43
C ARG A 165 12.71 -4.76 24.91
N GLN A 166 12.73 -5.73 25.82
CA GLN A 166 13.97 -6.34 26.29
C GLN A 166 14.69 -7.12 25.19
N VAL A 167 13.93 -7.80 24.31
CA VAL A 167 14.52 -8.47 23.14
C VAL A 167 15.09 -7.45 22.15
N ALA A 168 14.40 -6.34 21.90
CA ALA A 168 14.90 -5.24 21.08
C ALA A 168 16.21 -4.66 21.63
N GLU A 169 16.27 -4.40 22.95
CA GLU A 169 17.48 -3.92 23.63
C GLU A 169 18.63 -4.93 23.55
N ALA A 170 18.35 -6.22 23.73
CA ALA A 170 19.38 -7.28 23.70
C ALA A 170 19.92 -7.57 22.29
N THR A 171 19.09 -7.40 21.25
CA THR A 171 19.45 -7.77 19.87
C THR A 171 19.79 -6.57 18.99
N GLY A 172 19.53 -5.34 19.45
CA GLY A 172 19.68 -4.12 18.67
C GLY A 172 18.61 -3.94 17.57
N TRP A 173 17.58 -4.81 17.54
CA TRP A 173 16.47 -4.71 16.59
C TRP A 173 15.40 -3.75 17.11
N SER A 174 14.63 -3.15 16.20
CA SER A 174 13.47 -2.37 16.62
C SER A 174 12.36 -3.28 17.17
N VAL A 175 11.59 -2.77 18.13
CA VAL A 175 10.44 -3.50 18.72
C VAL A 175 9.49 -4.02 17.65
N SER A 176 9.24 -3.23 16.60
CA SER A 176 8.37 -3.64 15.48
C SER A 176 8.95 -4.82 14.68
N MET A 177 10.27 -4.90 14.51
CA MET A 177 10.88 -6.03 13.83
C MET A 177 10.90 -7.29 14.70
N VAL A 178 11.13 -7.14 16.01
CA VAL A 178 10.99 -8.23 16.98
C VAL A 178 9.58 -8.79 16.96
N GLU A 179 8.56 -7.93 16.97
CA GLU A 179 7.16 -8.34 16.91
C GLU A 179 6.83 -9.09 15.61
N LYS A 180 7.31 -8.60 14.46
CA LYS A 180 7.14 -9.29 13.17
C LYS A 180 7.82 -10.65 13.14
N ALA A 181 9.03 -10.76 13.68
CA ALA A 181 9.75 -12.03 13.76
C ALA A 181 9.04 -13.04 14.67
N ALA A 182 8.52 -12.58 15.81
CA ALA A 182 7.76 -13.41 16.74
C ALA A 182 6.43 -13.87 16.11
N GLN A 183 5.69 -12.97 15.46
CA GLN A 183 4.44 -13.30 14.74
C GLN A 183 4.66 -14.30 13.61
N ALA A 184 5.71 -14.13 12.80
CA ALA A 184 6.05 -15.07 11.74
C ALA A 184 6.36 -16.48 12.27
N ALA A 185 6.88 -16.58 13.49
CA ALA A 185 7.15 -17.85 14.17
C ALA A 185 5.96 -18.37 15.01
N GLY A 186 4.81 -17.67 15.02
CA GLY A 186 3.65 -18.04 15.82
C GLY A 186 3.86 -17.92 17.34
N VAL A 187 4.85 -17.12 17.78
CA VAL A 187 5.17 -16.93 19.19
C VAL A 187 4.75 -15.52 19.61
N ALA A 188 4.03 -15.39 20.72
CA ALA A 188 3.68 -14.10 21.31
C ALA A 188 4.41 -13.92 22.65
N CYS A 189 4.91 -12.71 22.91
CA CYS A 189 5.34 -12.36 24.27
C CYS A 189 4.15 -12.50 25.23
N GLY A 190 4.39 -13.14 26.38
CA GLY A 190 3.41 -13.17 27.45
C GLY A 190 3.03 -11.73 27.84
N ARG A 191 1.74 -11.41 27.79
CA ARG A 191 1.21 -10.14 28.30
C ARG A 191 1.47 -10.09 29.82
N GLN A 192 2.60 -9.55 30.26
CA GLN A 192 2.75 -9.12 31.64
C GLN A 192 2.21 -7.69 31.77
N GLY A 193 1.10 -7.55 32.52
CA GLY A 193 0.68 -6.28 33.08
C GLY A 193 -0.73 -5.78 32.72
N ARG A 194 -1.79 -6.57 32.97
CA ARG A 194 -2.98 -5.95 33.58
C ARG A 194 -2.66 -5.84 35.07
N ARG A 195 -2.51 -4.61 35.58
CA ARG A 195 -2.55 -4.34 37.03
C ARG A 195 -3.84 -4.97 37.60
N PRO A 196 -3.80 -5.67 38.74
CA PRO A 196 -5.03 -5.93 39.48
C PRO A 196 -5.60 -4.59 39.98
N ALA A 197 -6.93 -4.57 40.10
CA ALA A 197 -7.74 -3.44 40.51
C ALA A 197 -7.31 -2.82 41.85
#